data_AF-A0A920PHR3-F1
#
_entry.id   AF-A0A920PHR3-F1
#
_cell.length_a   1.000
_cell.length_b   1.000
_cell.length_c   1.000
_cell.angle_alpha   90.00
_cell.angle_beta   90.00
_cell.angle_gamma   90.00
#
_symmetry.space_group_name_H-M   'P 1'
#
loop_
_entity.id
_entity.type
_entity.pdbx_description
1 polymer ?
#
loop_
_entity_poly.entity_id
_entity_poly.type
_entity_poly.pdbx_seq_one_letter_code
_entity_poly.pdbx_strand_id
1 'polypeptide(L)' 'MLHRLQLRKGGTKAKEFGLKDILVRVKGPGPGRDSALRALNGLGLNIVSIEDVTPLPHNGCRPPKQRRV' A
#
# COMPACT_ATOMS: atom_id res chain seq x y z
N MET A 1 -11.27 0.01 -7.68
CA MET A 1 -10.75 0.55 -8.96
C MET A 1 -9.79 1.73 -8.76
N LEU A 2 -10.11 2.69 -7.89
CA LEU A 2 -9.31 3.91 -7.64
C LEU A 2 -7.82 3.65 -7.30
N HIS A 3 -7.53 2.74 -6.37
CA HIS A 3 -6.14 2.46 -5.95
C HIS A 3 -5.22 1.98 -7.09
N ARG A 4 -5.75 1.15 -8.01
CA ARG A 4 -5.00 0.63 -9.16
C ARG A 4 -4.54 1.77 -10.09
N LEU A 5 -5.41 2.74 -10.32
CA LEU A 5 -5.17 3.81 -11.28
C LEU A 5 -4.15 4.83 -10.74
N GLN A 6 -4.19 5.09 -9.43
CA GLN A 6 -3.18 5.91 -8.74
C GLN A 6 -1.80 5.27 -8.78
N LEU A 7 -1.70 3.96 -8.49
CA LEU A 7 -0.41 3.26 -8.49
C LEU A 7 0.20 3.11 -9.88
N ARG A 8 -0.62 2.93 -10.92
CA ARG A 8 -0.14 2.98 -12.31
C ARG A 8 0.51 4.31 -12.64
N LYS A 9 -0.14 5.43 -12.32
CA LYS A 9 0.41 6.79 -12.56
C LYS A 9 1.70 7.04 -11.77
N GLY A 10 1.77 6.58 -10.52
CA GLY A 10 2.98 6.71 -9.69
C GLY A 10 4.12 5.83 -10.20
N GLY A 11 3.82 4.58 -10.57
CA GLY A 11 4.82 3.62 -11.04
C GLY A 11 5.38 3.95 -12.43
N THR A 12 4.60 4.55 -13.33
CA THR A 12 5.14 5.04 -14.62
C THR A 12 6.13 6.17 -14.40
N LYS A 13 5.83 7.13 -13.51
CA LYS A 13 6.76 8.19 -13.14
C LYS A 13 8.02 7.60 -12.49
N ALA A 14 7.87 6.65 -11.57
CA ALA A 14 9.00 5.96 -10.95
C ALA A 14 9.91 5.28 -11.99
N LYS A 15 9.32 4.70 -13.05
CA LYS A 15 10.05 4.09 -14.16
C LYS A 15 10.81 5.10 -15.01
N GLU A 16 10.27 6.31 -15.21
CA GLU A 16 10.97 7.42 -15.87
C GLU A 16 12.23 7.83 -15.09
N PHE A 17 12.22 7.69 -13.76
CA PHE A 17 13.39 7.91 -12.90
C PHE A 17 14.35 6.70 -12.84
N GLY A 18 14.12 5.63 -13.61
CA GLY A 18 15.00 4.47 -13.67
C GLY A 18 14.92 3.53 -12.45
N LEU A 19 13.87 3.65 -11.62
CA LEU A 19 13.68 2.77 -10.47
C LEU A 19 13.33 1.34 -10.94
N LYS A 20 14.11 0.37 -10.48
CA LYS A 20 13.94 -1.06 -10.79
C LYS A 20 13.47 -1.87 -9.58
N ASP A 21 14.05 -1.59 -8.42
CA ASP A 21 13.81 -2.33 -7.19
C ASP A 21 13.16 -1.43 -6.13
N ILE A 22 12.12 -1.93 -5.45
CA ILE A 22 11.33 -1.15 -4.49
C ILE A 22 11.04 -1.96 -3.22
N LEU A 23 11.13 -1.28 -2.07
CA LEU A 23 10.57 -1.74 -0.80
C LEU A 23 9.14 -1.21 -0.62
N VAL A 24 8.19 -2.10 -0.34
CA VAL A 24 6.79 -1.72 -0.16
C VAL A 24 6.43 -1.73 1.32
N ARG A 25 6.06 -0.57 1.84
CA ARG A 25 5.52 -0.41 3.20
C ARG A 25 4.02 -0.17 3.16
N VAL A 26 3.25 -1.10 3.71
CA VAL A 26 1.79 -1.01 3.75
C VAL A 26 1.33 -0.59 5.14
N LYS A 27 0.49 0.44 5.22
CA LYS A 27 -0.13 0.88 6.47
C LYS A 27 -1.64 0.68 6.42
N GLY A 28 -2.16 -0.10 7.36
CA GLY A 28 -3.58 -0.23 7.62
C GLY A 28 -4.22 -1.47 6.99
N PRO A 29 -5.21 -2.09 7.67
CA PRO A 29 -5.99 -3.18 7.11
C PRO A 29 -7.06 -2.61 6.18
N GLY A 30 -6.87 -2.76 4.87
CA GLY A 30 -7.83 -2.27 3.90
C GLY A 30 -7.81 -3.08 2.59
N PRO A 31 -8.92 -3.09 1.83
CA PRO A 31 -9.05 -3.87 0.59
C PRO A 31 -8.09 -3.40 -0.51
N GLY A 32 -7.49 -2.22 -0.36
CA GLY A 32 -6.50 -1.67 -1.28
C GLY A 32 -5.13 -2.35 -1.25
N ARG A 33 -4.80 -3.14 -0.21
CA ARG A 33 -3.47 -3.74 -0.03
C ARG A 33 -3.08 -4.69 -1.16
N ASP A 34 -3.89 -5.71 -1.41
CA ASP A 34 -3.60 -6.74 -2.41
C ASP A 34 -3.63 -6.16 -3.84
N SER A 35 -4.64 -5.31 -4.08
CA SER A 35 -4.80 -4.57 -5.34
C SER A 35 -3.59 -3.69 -5.66
N ALA A 36 -2.97 -3.10 -4.63
CA ALA A 36 -1.81 -2.25 -4.77
C ALA A 36 -0.55 -3.02 -5.17
N LEU A 37 -0.27 -4.11 -4.47
CA LEU A 37 0.88 -4.97 -4.73
C LEU A 37 0.83 -5.55 -6.16
N ARG A 38 -0.33 -6.06 -6.57
CA ARG A 38 -0.52 -6.58 -7.94
C ARG A 38 -0.32 -5.51 -9.01
N ALA A 39 -0.78 -4.27 -8.76
CA ALA A 39 -0.62 -3.18 -9.71
C ALA A 39 0.84 -2.76 -9.89
N LEU A 40 1.63 -2.75 -8.81
CA LEU A 40 3.06 -2.43 -8.85
C LEU A 40 3.85 -3.53 -9.57
N ASN A 41 3.56 -4.80 -9.28
CA ASN A 41 4.20 -5.92 -9.97
C ASN A 41 3.91 -5.91 -11.48
N GLY A 42 2.66 -5.61 -11.87
CA GLY A 42 2.26 -5.51 -13.28
C GLY A 42 2.90 -4.36 -14.07
N LEU A 43 3.55 -3.39 -13.41
CA LEU A 43 4.30 -2.30 -14.06
C LEU A 43 5.76 -2.68 -14.37
N GLY A 44 6.21 -3.86 -13.93
CA GLY A 44 7.58 -4.34 -14.10
C GLY A 44 8.56 -3.76 -13.08
N LEU A 45 8.08 -3.40 -11.89
CA LEU A 45 8.89 -2.99 -10.75
C LEU A 45 9.13 -4.22 -9.86
N ASN A 46 10.39 -4.49 -9.53
CA ASN A 46 10.76 -5.62 -8.67
C ASN A 46 10.50 -5.27 -7.22
N ILE A 47 9.69 -6.08 -6.55
CA ILE A 47 9.39 -5.91 -5.12
C ILE A 47 10.40 -6.72 -4.33
N VAL A 48 11.30 -6.03 -3.61
CA VAL A 48 12.37 -6.69 -2.83
C VAL A 48 11.86 -7.15 -1.47
N SER A 49 11.05 -6.33 -0.81
CA SER A 49 10.41 -6.70 0.45
C SER A 49 9.07 -6.01 0.63
N ILE A 50 8.21 -6.65 1.42
CA ILE A 50 6.90 -6.15 1.80
C ILE A 50 6.85 -6.10 3.33
N GLU A 51 6.77 -4.90 3.88
CA GLU A 51 6.63 -4.67 5.32
C GLU A 51 5.23 -4.15 5.64
N ASP A 52 4.56 -4.79 6.59
CA ASP A 52 3.33 -4.26 7.17
C ASP A 52 3.67 -3.38 8.36
N VAL A 53 3.39 -2.09 8.22
CA VAL A 53 3.60 -1.07 9.26
C VAL A 53 2.26 -0.62 9.87
N THR A 54 1.27 -1.52 9.92
CA THR A 54 -0.01 -1.26 10.60
C THR A 54 0.25 -1.08 12.10
N PRO A 55 -0.06 0.11 12.67
CA PRO A 55 0.21 0.37 14.08
C PRO A 55 -0.72 -0.47 14.97
N LEU A 56 -0.14 -1.33 15.79
CA LEU A 56 -0.86 -2.02 16.87
C LEU A 56 -0.67 -1.24 18.18
N PRO A 57 -1.74 -0.70 18.78
CA PRO A 57 -1.61 0.02 20.04
C PRO A 57 -1.46 -0.97 21.21
N HIS A 58 -0.40 -0.80 22.02
CA HIS A 58 -0.13 -1.66 23.18
C HIS A 58 -0.97 -1.34 24.43
N ASN A 59 -1.62 -0.17 24.48
CA ASN A 59 -2.75 0.24 25.35
C ASN A 59 -2.94 1.76 25.14
N GLY A 60 -3.45 2.14 23.97
CA GLY A 60 -3.61 3.54 23.54
C GLY A 60 -4.94 4.18 23.98
N CYS A 61 -5.39 5.19 23.23
CA CYS A 61 -6.70 5.82 23.45
C CYS A 61 -7.85 4.81 23.25
N ARG A 62 -8.91 4.94 24.06
CA ARG A 62 -10.13 4.15 23.91
C ARG A 62 -10.72 4.32 22.49
N PRO A 63 -10.96 3.24 21.73
CA PRO A 63 -11.63 3.33 20.44
C PRO A 63 -13.01 3.99 20.57
N PRO A 64 -13.46 4.74 19.56
CA PRO A 64 -14.78 5.37 19.59
C PRO A 64 -15.87 4.31 19.73
N LYS A 65 -16.98 4.68 20.39
CA LYS A 65 -18.16 3.80 20.53
C LYS A 65 -18.58 3.30 19.15
N GLN A 66 -18.83 2.00 19.04
CA GLN A 66 -19.30 1.39 17.80
C GLN A 66 -20.54 2.14 17.28
N ARG A 67 -20.53 2.50 15.99
CA ARG A 67 -21.66 3.19 15.36
C ARG A 67 -22.86 2.24 15.37
N ARG A 68 -24.02 2.75 15.80
CA ARG A 68 -25.31 2.09 15.61
C ARG A 68 -25.76 2.43 14.20
N VAL A 69 -25.59 1.49 13.29
CA VAL A 69 -26.08 1.55 11.91
C VAL A 69 -27.10 0.44 11.73
#